data_AF-H5SLT9-F1
#
_entry.id   AF-H5SLT9-F1
#
_cell.length_a   1.000
_cell.length_b   1.000
_cell.length_c   1.000
_cell.angle_alpha   90.00
_cell.angle_beta   90.00
_cell.angle_gamma   90.00
#
_symmetry.space_group_name_H-M   'P 1'
#
loop_
_entity.id
_entity.type
_entity.pdbx_description
1 polymer ?
#
loop_
_entity_poly.entity_id
_entity_poly.type
_entity_poly.pdbx_seq_one_letter_code
_entity_poly.pdbx_strand_id
1 'polypeptide(L)'
;MATQHLDPGIYTNIFAVQIPDETVEVMCASADAYPSLREIRETIRVSSRSIRVYRLEGIVLGYGSDLDWFADKGFERQHKRLYDHPRWCSRMIVEGLVDLLKEQGYREWVGKGRTTLYEPQPFRQAAQGRFRVFRGYDLRSIHWWKENQPSFGLIVDICWEIQDANGKRLSSPEIAQYNAMAEIAQIQEEFLPGNRINLAGC
;
A
#
# COMPACT_ATOMS: atom_id res chain seq x y z
N MET A 1 -7.76 -16.88 9.64
CA MET A 1 -7.13 -15.63 9.11
C MET A 1 -8.25 -14.71 8.65
N ALA A 2 -8.20 -13.43 9.01
CA ALA A 2 -9.34 -12.52 8.94
C ALA A 2 -9.87 -12.33 7.51
N THR A 3 -11.09 -12.79 7.26
CA THR A 3 -11.94 -12.24 6.22
C THR A 3 -12.05 -10.74 6.51
N GLN A 4 -11.59 -9.90 5.58
CA GLN A 4 -11.87 -8.46 5.65
C GLN A 4 -13.36 -8.30 5.39
N HIS A 5 -14.15 -8.35 6.46
CA HIS A 5 -15.55 -7.97 6.44
C HIS A 5 -15.60 -6.45 6.38
N LEU A 6 -16.16 -5.92 5.30
CA LEU A 6 -16.65 -4.56 5.25
C LEU A 6 -18.04 -4.58 5.89
N ASP A 7 -18.27 -3.69 6.86
CA ASP A 7 -19.59 -3.50 7.43
C ASP A 7 -20.57 -2.97 6.35
N PRO A 8 -21.88 -3.22 6.45
CA PRO A 8 -22.83 -2.61 5.52
C PRO A 8 -22.78 -1.07 5.60
N GLY A 9 -22.63 -0.38 4.47
CA GLY A 9 -22.54 1.08 4.43
C GLY A 9 -22.19 1.65 3.05
N ILE A 10 -22.20 2.98 2.94
CA ILE A 10 -21.71 3.70 1.76
C ILE A 10 -20.22 3.97 1.97
N TYR A 11 -19.41 3.40 1.09
CA TYR A 11 -17.97 3.60 1.09
C TYR A 11 -17.57 4.60 0.02
N THR A 12 -17.16 5.80 0.42
CA THR A 12 -16.69 6.86 -0.49
C THR A 12 -15.21 6.73 -0.85
N ASN A 13 -14.49 5.87 -0.15
CA ASN A 13 -13.04 5.65 -0.29
C ASN A 13 -12.68 4.38 -1.08
N ILE A 14 -13.67 3.71 -1.71
CA ILE A 14 -13.45 2.49 -2.50
C ILE A 14 -13.60 2.80 -3.99
N PHE A 15 -12.56 2.51 -4.75
CA PHE A 15 -12.48 2.72 -6.20
C PHE A 15 -12.46 1.37 -6.92
N ALA A 16 -13.34 1.18 -7.89
CA ALA A 16 -13.36 -0.04 -8.70
C ALA A 16 -12.08 -0.12 -9.56
N VAL A 17 -11.45 -1.29 -9.58
CA VAL A 17 -10.26 -1.55 -10.39
C VAL A 17 -10.63 -2.49 -11.54
N GLN A 18 -10.43 -2.02 -12.77
CA GLN A 18 -10.58 -2.83 -13.96
C GLN A 18 -9.31 -3.63 -14.20
N ILE A 19 -9.43 -4.95 -14.26
CA ILE A 19 -8.32 -5.86 -14.53
C ILE A 19 -8.49 -6.40 -15.95
N PRO A 20 -7.45 -6.34 -16.81
CA PRO A 20 -7.53 -6.95 -18.12
C PRO A 20 -7.69 -8.46 -17.98
N ASP A 21 -8.58 -9.03 -18.78
CA ASP A 21 -8.82 -10.47 -18.79
C ASP A 21 -7.77 -11.20 -19.63
N GLU A 22 -6.52 -11.20 -19.14
CA GLU A 22 -5.37 -11.77 -19.82
C GLU A 22 -4.54 -12.68 -18.91
N THR A 23 -3.72 -13.52 -19.54
CA THR A 23 -2.72 -14.32 -18.82
C THR A 23 -1.41 -13.55 -18.74
N VAL A 24 -0.79 -13.58 -17.57
CA VAL A 24 0.54 -13.00 -17.34
C VAL A 24 1.59 -14.10 -17.20
N GLU A 25 2.80 -13.82 -17.69
CA GLU A 25 3.95 -14.71 -17.50
C GLU A 25 4.45 -14.61 -16.05
N VAL A 26 4.68 -15.77 -15.44
CA VAL A 26 5.24 -15.90 -14.10
C VAL A 26 6.24 -17.05 -14.03
N MET A 27 7.03 -17.07 -12.97
CA MET A 27 7.87 -18.18 -12.59
C MET A 27 7.24 -18.87 -11.37
N CYS A 28 7.13 -20.19 -11.37
CA CYS A 28 6.48 -20.96 -10.30
C CYS A 28 7.45 -21.97 -9.68
N ALA A 29 7.47 -22.09 -8.36
CA ALA A 29 8.13 -23.17 -7.65
C ALA A 29 7.21 -23.78 -6.59
N SER A 30 7.49 -25.01 -6.14
CA SER A 30 6.79 -25.59 -5.00
C SER A 30 7.03 -24.78 -3.72
N ALA A 31 5.99 -24.59 -2.91
CA ALA A 31 6.13 -23.95 -1.60
C ALA A 31 7.02 -24.74 -0.63
N ASP A 32 7.18 -26.05 -0.84
CA ASP A 32 8.04 -26.91 -0.03
C ASP A 32 9.53 -26.62 -0.26
N ALA A 33 9.91 -26.23 -1.48
CA ALA A 33 11.27 -25.81 -1.80
C ALA A 33 11.63 -24.45 -1.19
N TYR A 34 10.62 -23.68 -0.76
CA TYR A 34 10.76 -22.31 -0.26
C TYR A 34 9.97 -22.11 1.03
N PRO A 35 10.27 -22.84 2.13
CA PRO A 35 9.45 -22.85 3.36
C PRO A 35 9.29 -21.45 3.97
N SER A 36 10.25 -20.55 3.72
CA SER A 36 10.19 -19.14 4.05
C SER A 36 10.52 -18.30 2.81
N LEU A 37 9.71 -17.26 2.55
CA LEU A 37 10.02 -16.29 1.49
C LEU A 37 11.08 -15.26 1.91
N ARG A 38 11.52 -15.25 3.17
CA ARG A 38 12.44 -14.23 3.68
C ARG A 38 13.77 -14.23 2.94
N GLU A 39 14.34 -15.41 2.73
CA GLU A 39 15.68 -15.57 2.13
C GLU A 39 15.71 -15.14 0.67
N ILE A 40 14.73 -15.62 -0.12
CA ILE A 40 14.64 -15.24 -1.53
C ILE A 40 14.31 -13.74 -1.69
N ARG A 41 13.46 -13.16 -0.82
CA ARG A 41 13.19 -11.72 -0.82
C ARG A 41 14.42 -10.89 -0.50
N GLU A 42 15.24 -11.35 0.45
CA GLU A 42 16.50 -10.68 0.78
C GLU A 42 17.50 -10.77 -0.38
N THR A 43 17.57 -11.92 -1.04
CA THR A 43 18.46 -12.09 -2.20
C THR A 43 18.04 -11.20 -3.37
N ILE A 44 16.73 -11.10 -3.64
CA ILE A 44 16.16 -10.16 -4.63
C ILE A 44 16.55 -8.72 -4.28
N ARG A 45 16.39 -8.32 -3.01
CA ARG A 45 16.73 -6.98 -2.52
C ARG A 45 18.21 -6.65 -2.72
N VAL A 46 19.10 -7.55 -2.32
CA VAL A 46 20.57 -7.37 -2.43
C VAL A 46 21.03 -7.36 -3.89
N SER A 47 20.38 -8.14 -4.76
CA SER A 47 20.71 -8.18 -6.19
C SER A 47 20.04 -7.08 -7.02
N SER A 48 19.29 -6.17 -6.36
CA SER A 48 18.59 -5.03 -6.99
C SER A 48 17.75 -5.42 -8.20
N ARG A 49 17.14 -6.61 -8.16
CA ARG A 49 16.29 -7.12 -9.24
C ARG A 49 14.88 -6.59 -9.11
N SER A 50 14.27 -6.22 -10.23
CA SER A 50 12.91 -5.75 -10.32
C SER A 50 11.94 -6.94 -10.46
N ILE A 51 11.95 -7.78 -9.42
CA ILE A 51 11.12 -8.99 -9.29
C ILE A 51 10.59 -9.12 -7.86
N ARG A 52 9.50 -9.86 -7.71
CA ARG A 52 8.81 -10.09 -6.45
C ARG A 52 8.44 -11.55 -6.33
N VAL A 53 8.27 -11.99 -5.08
CA VAL A 53 7.72 -13.32 -4.77
C VAL A 53 6.48 -13.24 -3.90
N TYR A 54 5.52 -14.09 -4.23
CA TYR A 54 4.28 -14.27 -3.50
C TYR A 54 4.00 -15.75 -3.30
N ARG A 55 3.61 -16.14 -2.09
CA ARG A 55 3.16 -17.50 -1.80
C ARG A 55 1.66 -17.56 -2.04
N LEU A 56 1.25 -18.42 -2.94
CA LEU A 56 -0.13 -18.74 -3.22
C LEU A 56 -0.32 -20.23 -2.95
N GLU A 57 -0.90 -20.56 -1.81
CA GLU A 57 -1.16 -21.96 -1.42
C GLU A 57 0.12 -22.81 -1.47
N GLY A 58 0.11 -23.91 -2.23
CA GLY A 58 1.23 -24.84 -2.41
C GLY A 58 2.31 -24.37 -3.40
N ILE A 59 2.21 -23.16 -3.94
CA ILE A 59 3.19 -22.62 -4.90
C ILE A 59 3.76 -21.27 -4.46
N VAL A 60 4.96 -20.97 -4.94
CA VAL A 60 5.59 -19.65 -4.88
C VAL A 60 5.63 -19.10 -6.30
N LEU A 61 4.98 -17.95 -6.48
CA LEU A 61 4.97 -17.17 -7.71
C LEU A 61 6.11 -16.14 -7.66
N GLY A 62 6.91 -16.10 -8.71
CA GLY A 62 7.85 -15.05 -9.07
C GLY A 62 7.30 -14.23 -10.24
N TYR A 63 7.30 -12.91 -10.11
CA TYR A 63 6.79 -11.99 -11.14
C TYR A 63 7.59 -10.68 -11.13
N GLY A 64 7.61 -9.97 -12.26
CA GLY A 64 8.37 -8.73 -12.44
C GLY A 64 9.06 -8.68 -13.80
N SER A 65 10.06 -7.81 -13.96
CA SER A 65 10.77 -7.62 -15.24
C SER A 65 11.98 -8.54 -15.42
N ASP A 66 12.66 -8.94 -14.33
CA ASP A 66 13.84 -9.82 -14.38
C ASP A 66 13.48 -11.32 -14.17
N LEU A 67 12.44 -11.85 -14.82
CA LEU A 67 11.92 -13.20 -14.56
C LEU A 67 12.96 -14.32 -14.73
N ASP A 68 13.87 -14.19 -15.69
CA ASP A 68 14.90 -15.19 -15.98
C ASP A 68 15.81 -15.48 -14.78
N TRP A 69 15.92 -14.55 -13.83
CA TRP A 69 16.67 -14.74 -12.60
C TRP A 69 16.16 -15.93 -11.74
N PHE A 70 14.88 -16.29 -11.89
CA PHE A 70 14.30 -17.42 -11.18
C PHE A 70 14.63 -18.78 -11.82
N ALA A 71 15.09 -18.82 -13.08
CA ALA A 71 15.38 -20.07 -13.79
C ALA A 71 16.46 -20.90 -13.05
N ASP A 72 17.53 -20.23 -12.61
CA ASP A 72 18.62 -20.85 -11.84
C ASP A 72 18.22 -21.22 -10.39
N LYS A 73 16.94 -21.01 -10.02
CA LYS A 73 16.40 -21.25 -8.68
C LYS A 73 15.33 -22.32 -8.67
N GLY A 74 15.23 -23.11 -9.74
CA GLY A 74 14.26 -24.19 -9.83
C GLY A 74 12.82 -23.72 -9.92
N PHE A 75 12.59 -22.47 -10.36
CA PHE A 75 11.27 -22.05 -10.79
C PHE A 75 11.07 -22.40 -12.27
N GLU A 76 9.83 -22.73 -12.61
CA GLU A 76 9.40 -23.06 -13.96
C GLU A 76 8.52 -21.94 -14.52
N ARG A 77 8.72 -21.61 -15.80
CA ARG A 77 7.90 -20.60 -16.48
C ARG A 77 6.48 -21.11 -16.69
N GLN A 78 5.50 -20.29 -16.31
CA GLN A 78 4.08 -20.59 -16.46
C GLN A 78 3.31 -19.33 -16.87
N HIS A 79 2.12 -19.53 -17.45
CA HIS A 79 1.16 -18.46 -17.70
C HIS A 79 -0.01 -18.63 -16.74
N LYS A 80 -0.40 -17.55 -16.06
CA LYS A 80 -1.50 -17.56 -15.10
C LYS A 80 -2.47 -16.44 -15.40
N ARG A 81 -3.77 -16.73 -15.29
CA ARG A 81 -4.82 -15.70 -15.36
C ARG A 81 -4.97 -15.07 -13.98
N LEU A 82 -4.98 -13.75 -13.92
CA LEU A 82 -5.09 -13.03 -12.64
C LEU A 82 -6.42 -13.29 -11.91
N TYR A 83 -7.50 -13.45 -12.68
CA TYR A 83 -8.84 -13.76 -12.18
C TYR A 83 -8.91 -15.10 -11.42
N ASP A 84 -8.07 -16.07 -11.76
CA ASP A 84 -8.03 -17.37 -11.06
C ASP A 84 -7.33 -17.27 -9.70
N HIS A 85 -6.66 -16.13 -9.44
CA HIS A 85 -5.80 -15.91 -8.29
C HIS A 85 -6.07 -14.53 -7.66
N PRO A 86 -7.31 -14.27 -7.18
CA PRO A 86 -7.73 -12.92 -6.78
C PRO A 86 -6.91 -12.33 -5.64
N ARG A 87 -6.39 -13.15 -4.72
CA ARG A 87 -5.48 -12.69 -3.65
C ARG A 87 -4.15 -12.15 -4.18
N TRP A 88 -3.60 -12.82 -5.19
CA TRP A 88 -2.38 -12.37 -5.85
C TRP A 88 -2.66 -11.12 -6.69
N CYS A 89 -3.77 -11.09 -7.43
CA CYS A 89 -4.19 -9.91 -8.19
C CYS A 89 -4.39 -8.68 -7.28
N SER A 90 -5.10 -8.82 -6.16
CA SER A 90 -5.26 -7.75 -5.15
C SER A 90 -3.91 -7.17 -4.72
N ARG A 91 -2.93 -8.03 -4.43
CA ARG A 91 -1.58 -7.60 -4.07
C ARG A 91 -0.89 -6.83 -5.19
N MET A 92 -0.97 -7.32 -6.44
CA MET A 92 -0.37 -6.66 -7.60
C MET A 92 -0.94 -5.26 -7.84
N ILE A 93 -2.23 -5.04 -7.60
CA ILE A 93 -2.86 -3.71 -7.70
C ILE A 93 -2.15 -2.72 -6.77
N VAL A 94 -1.97 -3.09 -5.49
CA VAL A 94 -1.30 -2.22 -4.51
C VAL A 94 0.16 -2.01 -4.88
N GLU A 95 0.88 -3.08 -5.24
CA GLU A 95 2.30 -2.99 -5.60
C GLU A 95 2.53 -2.11 -6.84
N GLY A 96 1.71 -2.24 -7.89
CA GLY A 96 1.82 -1.42 -9.09
C GLY A 96 1.56 0.06 -8.81
N LEU A 97 0.55 0.38 -7.99
CA LEU A 97 0.29 1.77 -7.59
C LEU A 97 1.41 2.34 -6.72
N VAL A 98 1.97 1.54 -5.81
CA VAL A 98 3.11 1.93 -4.98
C VAL A 98 4.33 2.26 -5.83
N ASP A 99 4.64 1.43 -6.82
CA ASP A 99 5.77 1.65 -7.73
C ASP A 99 5.59 2.98 -8.48
N LEU A 100 4.40 3.18 -9.07
CA LEU A 100 4.06 4.43 -9.76
C LEU A 100 4.19 5.66 -8.85
N LEU A 101 3.70 5.59 -7.61
CA LEU A 101 3.79 6.70 -6.67
C LEU A 101 5.24 6.96 -6.22
N LYS A 102 6.05 5.92 -6.06
CA LYS A 102 7.49 6.08 -5.75
C LYS A 102 8.25 6.75 -6.88
N GLU A 103 7.92 6.46 -8.14
CA GLU A 103 8.47 7.16 -9.30
C GLU A 103 8.13 8.66 -9.27
N GLN A 104 7.00 9.03 -8.67
CA GLN A 104 6.59 10.42 -8.43
C GLN A 104 7.17 11.03 -7.14
N GLY A 105 8.07 10.32 -6.46
CA GLY A 105 8.76 10.80 -5.25
C GLY A 105 8.01 10.58 -3.94
N TYR A 106 6.90 9.84 -3.94
CA TYR A 106 6.21 9.49 -2.70
C TYR A 106 7.10 8.61 -1.82
N ARG A 107 7.07 8.89 -0.52
CA ARG A 107 7.85 8.14 0.49
C ARG A 107 6.98 7.06 1.10
N GLU A 108 7.39 5.81 0.94
CA GLU A 108 6.72 4.67 1.57
C GLU A 108 7.10 4.57 3.06
N TRP A 109 6.08 4.39 3.90
CA TRP A 109 6.23 3.96 5.28
C TRP A 109 5.80 2.51 5.41
N VAL A 110 6.78 1.63 5.66
CA VAL A 110 6.54 0.19 5.78
C VAL A 110 6.08 -0.15 7.18
N GLY A 111 4.76 -0.26 7.36
CA GLY A 111 4.12 -0.82 8.56
C GLY A 111 3.82 -2.32 8.42
N LYS A 112 3.39 -2.98 9.52
CA LYS A 112 2.94 -4.38 9.45
C LYS A 112 1.71 -4.50 8.54
N GLY A 113 1.91 -4.92 7.29
CA GLY A 113 0.84 -5.28 6.35
C GLY A 113 -0.03 -4.12 5.86
N ARG A 114 0.41 -2.87 6.04
CA ARG A 114 -0.24 -1.67 5.52
C ARG A 114 0.75 -0.91 4.65
N THR A 115 0.27 -0.42 3.52
CA THR A 115 1.09 0.31 2.57
C THR A 115 0.70 1.77 2.63
N THR A 116 1.48 2.55 3.36
CA THR A 116 1.25 3.98 3.52
C THR A 116 2.29 4.76 2.73
N LEU A 117 1.84 5.71 1.91
CA LEU A 117 2.72 6.60 1.16
C LEU A 117 2.44 8.06 1.53
N TYR A 118 3.47 8.86 1.67
CA TYR A 118 3.37 10.30 1.92
C TYR A 118 3.84 11.10 0.72
N GLU A 119 3.22 12.26 0.50
CA GLU A 119 3.60 13.20 -0.55
C GLU A 119 5.09 13.63 -0.43
N PRO A 120 5.74 13.93 -1.57
CA PRO A 120 7.15 14.35 -1.56
C PRO A 120 7.37 15.68 -0.85
N GLN A 121 6.37 16.57 -0.88
CA GLN A 121 6.41 17.89 -0.29
C GLN A 121 5.40 18.00 0.87
N PRO A 122 5.67 18.84 1.88
CA PRO A 122 4.70 19.08 2.93
C PRO A 122 3.44 19.72 2.34
N PHE A 123 2.28 19.20 2.72
CA PHE A 123 0.99 19.75 2.35
C PHE A 123 0.83 21.16 2.93
N ARG A 124 1.17 21.32 4.22
CA ARG A 124 1.21 22.62 4.93
C ARG A 124 2.27 22.61 6.03
N GLN A 125 2.55 23.80 6.56
CA GLN A 125 3.33 23.98 7.78
C GLN A 125 2.41 24.36 8.95
N ALA A 126 2.84 24.03 10.17
CA ALA A 126 2.15 24.38 11.41
C ALA A 126 3.15 24.92 12.45
N ALA A 127 2.64 25.48 13.55
CA ALA A 127 3.41 26.00 14.66
C ALA A 127 4.45 27.04 14.23
N GLN A 128 4.03 28.00 13.39
CA GLN A 128 4.90 29.04 12.83
C GLN A 128 6.10 28.47 12.04
N GLY A 129 5.87 27.40 11.28
CA GLY A 129 6.90 26.78 10.44
C GLY A 129 7.78 25.76 11.15
N ARG A 130 7.55 25.48 12.44
CA ARG A 130 8.31 24.45 13.18
C ARG A 130 7.96 23.04 12.73
N PHE A 131 6.73 22.84 12.24
CA PHE A 131 6.24 21.55 11.81
C PHE A 131 5.90 21.54 10.34
N ARG A 132 6.20 20.41 9.69
CA ARG A 132 5.80 20.06 8.34
C ARG A 132 4.75 18.98 8.41
N VAL A 133 3.58 19.24 7.84
CA VAL A 133 2.44 18.33 7.81
C VAL A 133 2.36 17.76 6.39
N PHE A 134 2.58 16.45 6.28
CA PHE A 134 2.52 15.70 5.03
C PHE A 134 1.19 14.97 4.94
N ARG A 135 0.50 15.12 3.82
CA ARG A 135 -0.63 14.28 3.47
C ARG A 135 -0.09 12.93 2.97
N GLY A 136 -0.76 11.86 3.35
CA GLY A 136 -0.46 10.52 2.92
C GLY A 136 -1.70 9.69 2.66
N TYR A 137 -1.48 8.50 2.15
CA TYR A 137 -2.49 7.58 1.68
C TYR A 137 -2.16 6.19 2.20
N ASP A 138 -3.08 5.59 2.96
CA ASP A 138 -3.04 4.17 3.27
C ASP A 138 -3.83 3.39 2.22
N LEU A 139 -3.11 2.55 1.49
CA LEU A 139 -3.63 1.81 0.34
C LEU A 139 -3.95 0.38 0.73
N ARG A 140 -5.17 -0.06 0.43
CA ARG A 140 -5.59 -1.45 0.61
C ARG A 140 -6.36 -1.92 -0.60
N SER A 141 -6.22 -3.18 -0.96
CA SER A 141 -7.01 -3.79 -2.02
C SER A 141 -7.96 -4.83 -1.44
N ILE A 142 -9.18 -4.88 -1.96
CA ILE A 142 -10.16 -5.92 -1.69
C ILE A 142 -10.55 -6.61 -2.99
N HIS A 143 -11.08 -7.82 -2.87
CA HIS A 143 -11.82 -8.47 -3.93
C HIS A 143 -13.10 -9.06 -3.36
N TRP A 144 -14.13 -9.12 -4.18
CA TRP A 144 -15.39 -9.79 -3.87
C TRP A 144 -15.90 -10.52 -5.11
N TRP A 145 -16.78 -11.49 -4.91
CA TRP A 145 -17.36 -12.26 -6.02
C TRP A 145 -18.67 -11.62 -6.46
N LYS A 146 -18.83 -11.42 -7.76
CA LYS A 146 -20.08 -11.02 -8.41
C LYS A 146 -20.29 -11.93 -9.62
N GLU A 147 -21.43 -12.60 -9.69
CA GLU A 147 -21.79 -13.46 -10.84
C GLU A 147 -20.68 -14.49 -11.21
N ASN A 148 -20.08 -15.13 -10.20
CA ASN A 148 -18.96 -16.09 -10.35
C ASN A 148 -17.66 -15.51 -10.93
N GLN A 149 -17.50 -14.19 -10.96
CA GLN A 149 -16.24 -13.53 -11.31
C GLN A 149 -15.76 -12.65 -10.15
N PRO A 150 -14.44 -12.63 -9.85
CA PRO A 150 -13.92 -11.68 -8.88
C PRO A 150 -13.96 -10.26 -9.45
N SER A 151 -14.43 -9.33 -8.63
CA SER A 151 -14.33 -7.89 -8.81
C SER A 151 -13.31 -7.34 -7.81
N PHE A 152 -12.64 -6.24 -8.17
CA PHE A 152 -11.54 -5.68 -7.40
C PHE A 152 -11.81 -4.23 -7.01
N GLY A 153 -11.38 -3.86 -5.81
CA GLY A 153 -11.51 -2.51 -5.30
C GLY A 153 -10.23 -2.06 -4.61
N LEU A 154 -9.88 -0.79 -4.79
CA LEU A 154 -8.83 -0.10 -4.07
C LEU A 154 -9.47 0.80 -3.03
N ILE A 155 -9.16 0.55 -1.75
CA ILE A 155 -9.46 1.44 -0.63
C ILE A 155 -8.31 2.43 -0.51
N VAL A 156 -8.64 3.72 -0.44
CA VAL A 156 -7.67 4.80 -0.23
C VAL A 156 -8.09 5.64 0.99
N ASP A 157 -7.38 5.48 2.10
CA ASP A 157 -7.61 6.30 3.29
C ASP A 157 -6.58 7.43 3.38
N ILE A 158 -7.03 8.66 3.62
CA ILE A 158 -6.12 9.77 3.90
C ILE A 158 -5.54 9.60 5.29
N CYS A 159 -4.22 9.76 5.41
CA CYS A 159 -3.51 9.78 6.68
C CYS A 159 -2.49 10.93 6.68
N TRP A 160 -1.90 11.19 7.84
CA TRP A 160 -1.05 12.35 8.03
C TRP A 160 0.25 11.98 8.74
N GLU A 161 1.35 12.54 8.27
CA GLU A 161 2.64 12.50 8.93
C GLU A 161 3.05 13.92 9.31
N ILE A 162 3.45 14.10 10.56
CA ILE A 162 3.88 15.40 11.08
C ILE A 162 5.34 15.26 11.45
N GLN A 163 6.19 16.13 10.89
CA GLN A 163 7.62 16.14 11.13
C GLN A 163 8.08 17.48 11.69
N ASP A 164 9.14 17.48 12.47
CA ASP A 164 9.86 18.70 12.82
C ASP A 164 10.74 19.22 11.67
N ALA A 165 11.44 20.33 11.93
CA ALA A 165 12.40 20.92 10.99
C ALA A 165 13.55 19.97 10.59
N ASN A 166 13.91 19.02 11.45
CA ASN A 166 14.96 18.04 11.20
C ASN A 166 14.45 16.78 10.47
N GLY A 167 13.14 16.68 10.22
CA GLY A 167 12.51 15.53 9.57
C GLY A 167 12.16 14.40 10.54
N LYS A 168 12.28 14.62 11.85
CA LYS A 168 11.85 13.66 12.85
C LYS A 168 10.32 13.66 12.89
N ARG A 169 9.71 12.48 12.71
CA ARG A 169 8.27 12.29 12.92
C ARG A 169 7.90 12.54 14.38
N LEU A 170 6.83 13.30 14.58
CA LEU A 170 6.33 13.68 15.90
C LEU A 170 5.09 12.86 16.26
N SER A 171 5.02 12.47 17.53
CA SER A 171 3.84 11.87 18.15
C SER A 171 2.89 12.96 18.69
N SER A 172 1.63 12.61 18.94
CA SER A 172 0.64 13.56 19.48
C SER A 172 1.10 14.23 20.79
N PRO A 173 1.72 13.52 21.76
CA PRO A 173 2.27 14.17 22.95
C PRO A 173 3.37 15.19 22.65
N GLU A 174 4.25 14.91 21.68
CA GLU A 174 5.31 15.84 21.27
C GLU A 174 4.71 17.08 20.58
N ILE A 175 3.68 16.91 19.77
CA ILE A 175 2.97 18.02 19.12
C ILE A 175 2.24 18.90 20.15
N ALA A 176 1.60 18.27 21.14
CA ALA A 176 0.83 18.96 22.18
C ALA A 176 1.68 19.97 22.98
N GLN A 177 2.97 19.69 23.18
CA GLN A 177 3.92 20.60 23.85
C GLN A 177 4.06 21.96 23.18
N TYR A 178 3.68 22.08 21.90
CA TYR A 178 3.80 23.30 21.10
C TYR A 178 2.46 24.02 20.90
N ASN A 179 1.39 23.59 21.59
CA ASN A 179 0.04 24.14 21.44
C ASN A 179 -0.48 24.19 19.99
N ALA A 180 0.01 23.28 19.13
CA ALA A 180 -0.27 23.28 17.69
C ALA A 180 -1.36 22.28 17.26
N MET A 181 -1.95 21.55 18.21
CA MET A 181 -2.93 20.49 17.91
C MET A 181 -4.15 21.01 17.14
N ALA A 182 -4.65 22.19 17.50
CA ALA A 182 -5.81 22.79 16.83
C ALA A 182 -5.49 23.23 15.39
N GLU A 183 -4.30 23.80 15.16
CA GLU A 183 -3.84 24.18 13.82
C GLU A 183 -3.65 22.95 12.94
N ILE A 184 -3.08 21.88 13.50
CA ILE A 184 -2.90 20.60 12.79
C ILE A 184 -4.26 19.98 12.45
N ALA A 185 -5.22 19.93 13.38
CA ALA A 185 -6.56 19.43 13.11
C ALA A 185 -7.29 20.23 12.02
N GLN A 186 -7.05 21.54 11.92
CA GLN A 186 -7.57 22.35 10.82
C GLN A 186 -6.88 22.01 9.48
N ILE A 187 -5.57 21.78 9.48
CA ILE A 187 -4.84 21.33 8.27
C ILE A 187 -5.34 19.96 7.80
N GLN A 188 -5.68 19.09 8.74
CA GLN A 188 -6.24 17.76 8.51
C GLN A 188 -7.71 17.78 8.10
N GLU A 189 -8.32 18.97 8.04
CA GLU A 189 -9.74 19.20 7.75
C GLU A 189 -10.69 18.58 8.78
N GLU A 190 -10.18 18.16 9.94
CA GLU A 190 -10.98 17.68 11.08
C GLU A 190 -11.72 18.84 11.77
N PHE A 191 -11.09 20.03 11.83
CA PHE A 191 -11.68 21.25 12.39
C PHE A 191 -11.87 22.34 11.34
N LEU A 192 -12.98 23.06 11.46
CA LEU A 192 -13.21 24.35 10.83
C LEU A 192 -12.50 25.47 11.63
N PRO A 193 -12.30 26.66 11.01
CA PRO A 193 -11.82 27.84 11.74
C PRO A 193 -12.65 28.11 13.00
N GLY A 194 -11.97 28.40 14.12
CA GLY A 194 -12.61 28.57 15.43
C GLY A 194 -12.83 27.28 16.22
N ASN A 195 -12.12 26.20 15.88
CA ASN A 195 -12.13 24.90 16.59
C ASN A 195 -13.51 24.21 16.62
N ARG A 196 -14.30 24.40 15.56
CA ARG A 196 -15.56 23.68 15.39
C ARG A 196 -15.28 22.39 14.64
N ILE A 197 -15.87 21.28 15.05
CA ILE A 197 -15.73 20.00 14.35
C ILE A 197 -16.29 20.13 12.94
N ASN A 198 -15.53 19.68 11.95
CA ASN A 198 -15.99 19.61 10.57
C ASN A 198 -16.86 18.35 10.39
N LEU A 199 -18.17 18.52 10.30
CA LEU A 199 -19.11 17.42 10.08
C LEU A 199 -19.25 17.03 8.60
N ALA A 200 -18.64 17.77 7.67
CA ALA A 200 -18.72 17.48 6.23
C ALA A 200 -17.70 16.43 5.76
N GLY A 201 -16.76 16.05 6.62
CA GLY A 201 -15.73 15.03 6.36
C GLY A 201 -15.88 13.73 7.15
N CYS A 202 -17.00 13.55 7.87
CA CYS A 202 -17.35 12.30 8.59
C CYS A 202 -18.33 11.45 7.81
#